data_AF-F0REH2-F1
#
_entry.id   AF-F0REH2-F1
#
_cell.length_a   1.000
_cell.length_b   1.000
_cell.length_c   1.000
_cell.angle_alpha   90.00
_cell.angle_beta   90.00
_cell.angle_gamma   90.00
#
_symmetry.space_group_name_H-M   'P 1'
#
loop_
_entity.id
_entity.type
_entity.pdbx_description
1 polymer ?
#
loop_
_entity_poly.entity_id
_entity_poly.type
_entity_poly.pdbx_seq_one_letter_code
_entity_poly.pdbx_strand_id
1 'polypeptide(L)' 'MFGLFKKKSPVEKLQEQYKKLMKEYHALSVSNRSASDAKFAEAEVIQDKIALLMKNENEIS' A
#
# COMPACT_ATOMS: atom_id res chain seq x y z
N MET A 1 9.13 -25.98 -1.46
CA MET A 1 9.19 -25.59 -2.89
C MET A 1 8.78 -24.13 -3.02
N PHE A 2 9.71 -23.16 -3.07
CA PHE A 2 9.37 -21.78 -3.48
C PHE A 2 10.60 -21.13 -4.12
N GLY A 3 10.84 -21.47 -5.39
CA GLY A 3 11.89 -20.90 -6.24
C GLY A 3 11.38 -19.76 -7.11
N LEU A 4 10.71 -18.76 -6.54
CA LEU A 4 10.16 -17.62 -7.29
C LEU A 4 10.52 -16.30 -6.62
N PHE A 5 11.83 -16.01 -6.53
CA PHE A 5 12.29 -14.64 -6.35
C PHE A 5 12.07 -13.86 -7.66
N LYS A 6 10.82 -13.71 -8.08
CA LYS A 6 10.45 -12.66 -9.02
C LYS A 6 10.70 -11.34 -8.30
N LYS A 7 11.42 -10.42 -8.93
CA LYS A 7 11.61 -9.06 -8.40
C LYS A 7 10.21 -8.53 -8.10
N LYS A 8 9.94 -8.21 -6.83
CA LYS A 8 8.64 -7.63 -6.44
C LYS A 8 8.33 -6.49 -7.37
N SER A 9 7.16 -6.54 -8.00
CA SER A 9 6.73 -5.47 -8.89
C SER A 9 6.63 -4.17 -8.08
N PRO A 10 6.81 -2.99 -8.71
CA PRO A 10 6.62 -1.72 -8.01
C PRO A 10 5.24 -1.64 -7.34
N VAL A 11 4.21 -2.22 -7.97
CA VAL A 11 2.85 -2.37 -7.40
C VAL A 11 2.85 -3.24 -6.15
N GLU A 12 3.48 -4.41 -6.16
CA GLU A 12 3.56 -5.30 -4.98
C GLU A 12 4.27 -4.63 -3.80
N LYS A 13 5.35 -3.87 -4.06
CA LYS A 13 6.04 -3.13 -2.99
C LYS A 13 5.13 -2.09 -2.34
N LEU A 14 4.37 -1.35 -3.14
CA LEU A 14 3.42 -0.37 -2.64
C LEU A 14 2.24 -1.04 -1.93
N GLN A 15 1.74 -2.17 -2.42
CA GLN A 15 0.69 -2.95 -1.75
C GLN A 15 1.14 -3.46 -0.38
N GLU A 16 2.38 -3.93 -0.24
CA GLU A 16 2.93 -4.31 1.07
C GLU A 16 3.01 -3.12 2.04
N GLN A 17 3.42 -1.95 1.55
CA GLN A 17 3.46 -0.72 2.35
C GLN A 17 2.05 -0.29 2.79
N TYR A 18 1.09 -0.27 1.87
CA TYR A 18 -0.32 0.01 2.15
C TYR A 18 -0.86 -0.92 3.23
N LYS A 19 -0.62 -2.23 3.10
CA LYS A 19 -1.09 -3.24 4.04
C LYS A 19 -0.49 -3.03 5.44
N LYS A 20 0.77 -2.61 5.51
CA LYS A 20 1.43 -2.28 6.78
C LYS A 20 0.80 -1.02 7.41
N LEU A 21 0.61 0.03 6.62
CA LEU A 21 -0.03 1.27 7.08
C LEU A 21 -1.46 1.04 7.58
N MET A 22 -2.26 0.24 6.87
CA MET A 22 -3.63 -0.09 7.31
C MET A 22 -3.66 -0.89 8.61
N LYS A 23 -2.68 -1.79 8.82
CA LYS A 23 -2.54 -2.52 10.08
C LYS A 23 -2.17 -1.58 11.23
N GLU A 24 -1.28 -0.63 10.98
CA GLU A 24 -0.91 0.41 11.95
C GLU A 24 -2.09 1.36 12.22
N TYR A 25 -2.81 1.81 11.18
CA TYR A 25 -4.03 2.61 11.28
C TYR A 25 -5.07 1.94 12.19
N HIS A 26 -5.34 0.66 11.99
CA HIS A 26 -6.32 -0.08 12.79
C HIS A 26 -5.86 -0.31 14.24
N ALA A 27 -4.56 -0.46 14.48
CA ALA A 27 -4.03 -0.52 15.84
C ALA A 27 -4.09 0.85 16.54
N LEU A 28 -3.85 1.92 15.78
CA LEU A 28 -3.89 3.30 16.25
C LEU A 28 -5.31 3.85 16.37
N SER A 29 -6.29 3.37 15.61
CA SER A 29 -7.68 3.87 15.69
C SER A 29 -8.30 3.63 17.06
N VAL A 30 -7.84 2.58 17.76
CA VAL A 30 -8.27 2.23 19.12
C VAL A 30 -7.55 3.07 20.18
N SER A 31 -6.32 3.55 19.91
CA SER A 31 -5.45 4.18 20.91
C SER A 31 -5.22 5.67 20.71
N ASN A 32 -5.16 6.14 19.47
CA ASN A 32 -4.84 7.52 19.09
C ASN A 32 -5.45 7.88 17.73
N ARG A 33 -6.57 8.62 17.77
CA ARG A 33 -7.31 9.07 16.59
C ARG A 33 -6.48 9.94 15.65
N SER A 34 -5.71 10.90 16.18
CA SER A 34 -4.89 11.78 15.32
C SER A 34 -3.78 11.03 14.59
N ALA A 35 -3.14 10.07 15.26
CA ALA A 35 -2.11 9.23 14.63
C ALA A 35 -2.74 8.27 13.61
N SER A 36 -3.97 7.81 13.87
CA SER A 36 -4.76 7.01 12.93
C SER A 36 -5.05 7.80 11.65
N ASP A 37 -5.59 9.02 11.77
CA ASP A 37 -5.91 9.87 10.61
C ASP A 37 -4.67 10.14 9.72
N ALA A 38 -3.50 10.37 10.33
CA ALA A 38 -2.25 10.55 9.59
C ALA A 38 -1.86 9.29 8.77
N LYS A 39 -2.00 8.10 9.37
CA LYS A 39 -1.70 6.82 8.71
C LYS A 39 -2.69 6.48 7.61
N PHE A 40 -3.94 6.88 7.78
CA PHE A 40 -4.96 6.74 6.74
C PHE A 40 -4.61 7.59 5.51
N ALA A 41 -4.23 8.86 5.71
CA ALA A 41 -3.81 9.74 4.63
C ALA A 41 -2.56 9.20 3.89
N GLU A 42 -1.58 8.64 4.62
CA GLU A 42 -0.43 7.98 3.99
C GLU A 42 -0.85 6.76 3.15
N ALA A 43 -1.80 5.96 3.64
CA ALA A 43 -2.30 4.79 2.94
C ALA A 43 -3.04 5.18 1.66
N GLU A 44 -3.85 6.23 1.69
CA GLU A 44 -4.60 6.76 0.55
C GLU A 44 -3.65 7.22 -0.58
N VAL A 45 -2.58 7.94 -0.24
CA VAL A 45 -1.53 8.33 -1.21
C VAL A 45 -0.85 7.12 -1.85
N ILE A 46 -0.64 6.03 -1.10
CA ILE A 46 -0.08 4.80 -1.67
C ILE A 46 -1.09 4.11 -2.59
N GLN A 47 -2.36 4.10 -2.22
CA GLN A 47 -3.43 3.54 -3.04
C GLN A 47 -3.54 4.25 -4.39
N ASP A 48 -3.45 5.58 -4.40
CA ASP A 48 -3.43 6.37 -5.63
C ASP A 48 -2.23 6.01 -6.52
N LYS A 49 -1.04 5.87 -5.92
CA LYS A 49 0.16 5.44 -6.65
C LYS A 49 0.00 4.05 -7.25
N ILE A 50 -0.62 3.12 -6.52
CA ILE A 50 -0.93 1.78 -7.03
C ILE A 50 -1.90 1.87 -8.22
N ALA A 51 -2.99 2.63 -8.09
CA ALA A 51 -3.97 2.80 -9.15
C ALA A 51 -3.33 3.40 -10.42
N LEU A 52 -2.45 4.39 -10.25
CA LEU A 52 -1.76 5.05 -11.36
C LEU A 52 -0.76 4.12 -12.05
N LEU A 53 -0.02 3.31 -11.28
CA LEU A 53 0.88 2.30 -11.82
C LEU A 53 0.13 1.18 -12.55
N MET A 54 -0.96 0.67 -11.97
CA MET A 54 -1.78 -0.36 -12.61
C MET A 54 -2.45 0.16 -13.89
N LYS A 55 -2.89 1.42 -13.89
CA LYS A 55 -3.43 2.07 -15.09
C LYS A 55 -2.38 2.17 -16.20
N ASN A 56 -1.18 2.65 -15.87
CA ASN A 56 -0.08 2.74 -16.82
C ASN A 56 0.32 1.36 -17.38
N GLU A 57 0.35 0.31 -16.54
CA GLU A 57 0.69 -1.05 -16.97
C GLU A 57 -0.35 -1.62 -17.96
N ASN A 58 -1.63 -1.25 -17.78
CA ASN A 58 -2.74 -1.70 -18.62
C ASN A 58 -2.90 -0.88 -19.92
N GLU A 59 -2.42 0.36 -19.96
CA GLU A 59 -2.40 1.19 -21.19
C GLU A 59 -1.23 0.86 -22.13
N ILE A 60 -0.22 0.14 -21.65
CA ILE A 60 0.98 -0.26 -22.40
C ILE A 60 0.85 -1.71 -22.95
N SER A 61 -0.22 -2.44 -22.59
CA SER A 61 -0.44 -3.84 -22.96
C SER A 61 -1.37 -4.03 -24.15
#